data_AF-A0A2P2I903-F1
#
_entry.id   AF-A0A2P2I903-F1
#
_cell.length_a   1.000
_cell.length_b   1.000
_cell.length_c   1.000
_cell.angle_alpha   90.00
_cell.angle_beta   90.00
_cell.angle_gamma   90.00
#
_symmetry.space_group_name_H-M   'P 1'
#
loop_
_entity.id
_entity.type
_entity.pdbx_description
1 polymer ?
#
loop_
_entity_poly.entity_id
_entity_poly.type
_entity_poly.pdbx_seq_one_letter_code
_entity_poly.pdbx_strand_id
1 'polypeptide(L)'
;SRIEYSNAHLVSTFEEALRLLSSEQFSRSIESVYVIGGGSVYREAMKMSECEYIYLTRVDMNDVECDTFFPRIDETVYESSTVSEKNIDNGISYEFVKFRRKQSECKANEEEMQYLDLIRDIVENGVQKGDRTGTGTLSKFGCQMRFSLRDNVFPLLTTKRVFWRGVAEELLWFIRGSTNSKELSEKGVRIWDANGSREFLDNLGLTEREEGDLGPIYSFQWRHFGAKYVDRHTDYTGQGVDQLQNVIDKLKNNPNDRRIIMSAWNPSDLHLMALPPCHVLCQFYVANGELSCMMYQRSCDMGLGVPFNIASYCLLTRLIAQVCGLKCGDFIHALGDAHVYRNHIEPLKVQLKRIPRSFPTLEINPKVTNIDDFQMSDFTLKGYSPHKKIPMEMAV
;
A
#
# COMPACT_ATOMS: atom_id res chain seq x y z
N SER A 1 45.55 -9.24 -0.22
CA SER A 1 44.92 -9.53 -1.52
C SER A 1 43.52 -10.06 -1.27
N ARG A 2 42.47 -9.29 -1.59
CA ARG A 2 41.09 -9.79 -1.50
C ARG A 2 40.88 -10.75 -2.68
N ILE A 3 40.64 -12.02 -2.38
CA ILE A 3 40.19 -12.99 -3.37
C ILE A 3 38.73 -12.64 -3.67
N GLU A 4 38.44 -12.16 -4.88
CA GLU A 4 37.06 -11.99 -5.34
C GLU A 4 36.53 -13.34 -5.81
N TYR A 5 35.52 -13.85 -5.10
CA TYR A 5 34.72 -14.97 -5.55
C TYR A 5 33.49 -14.39 -6.24
N SER A 6 33.24 -14.76 -7.50
CA SER A 6 32.11 -14.23 -8.29
C SER A 6 30.72 -14.45 -7.68
N ASN A 7 30.60 -15.41 -6.75
CA ASN A 7 29.34 -15.76 -6.06
C ASN A 7 29.45 -15.74 -4.53
N ALA A 8 30.49 -15.11 -3.95
CA ALA A 8 30.59 -14.99 -2.50
C ALA A 8 30.84 -13.55 -2.07
N HIS A 9 30.04 -13.10 -1.10
CA HIS A 9 30.12 -11.77 -0.53
C HIS A 9 30.58 -11.87 0.93
N LEU A 10 31.61 -11.11 1.27
CA LEU A 10 32.07 -10.99 2.64
C LEU A 10 31.43 -9.77 3.29
N VAL A 11 30.79 -9.97 4.44
CA VAL A 11 30.26 -8.92 5.31
C VAL A 11 30.84 -9.08 6.71
N SER A 12 30.81 -8.00 7.50
CA SER A 12 31.42 -7.98 8.84
C SER A 12 30.44 -8.37 9.94
N THR A 13 29.14 -8.26 9.69
CA THR A 13 28.08 -8.58 10.65
C THR A 13 26.89 -9.26 9.99
N PHE A 14 26.05 -9.92 10.79
CA PHE A 14 24.80 -10.52 10.30
C PHE A 14 23.82 -9.46 9.78
N GLU A 15 23.78 -8.28 10.42
CA GLU A 15 22.94 -7.16 9.96
C GLU A 15 23.39 -6.64 8.59
N GLU A 16 24.70 -6.55 8.35
CA GLU A 16 25.23 -6.20 7.03
C GLU A 16 24.85 -7.24 5.96
N ALA A 17 24.82 -8.54 6.30
CA ALA A 17 24.34 -9.58 5.40
C ALA A 17 22.90 -9.32 4.95
N LEU A 18 22.03 -8.96 5.90
CA LEU A 18 20.61 -8.71 5.63
C LEU A 18 20.38 -7.43 4.82
N ARG A 19 21.15 -6.37 5.10
CA ARG A 19 21.13 -5.14 4.29
C ARG A 19 21.58 -5.42 2.86
N LEU A 20 22.62 -6.23 2.68
CA LEU A 20 23.07 -6.66 1.36
C LEU A 20 21.98 -7.43 0.61
N LEU A 21 21.33 -8.39 1.28
CA LEU A 21 20.19 -9.15 0.72
C LEU A 21 19.00 -8.24 0.35
N SER A 22 18.82 -7.14 1.08
CA SER A 22 17.76 -6.15 0.83
C SER A 22 18.09 -5.13 -0.25
N SER A 23 19.34 -5.10 -0.75
CA SER A 23 19.75 -4.19 -1.81
C SER A 23 19.03 -4.48 -3.14
N GLU A 24 18.99 -3.50 -4.05
CA GLU A 24 18.37 -3.69 -5.37
C GLU A 24 18.99 -4.84 -6.17
N GLN A 25 20.28 -5.12 -5.92
CA GLN A 25 21.03 -6.20 -6.56
C GLN A 25 20.46 -7.59 -6.23
N PHE A 26 20.09 -7.84 -4.97
CA PHE A 26 19.70 -9.17 -4.49
C PHE A 26 18.21 -9.33 -4.22
N SER A 27 17.53 -8.24 -3.83
CA SER A 27 16.09 -8.26 -3.49
C SER A 27 15.16 -8.73 -4.60
N ARG A 28 15.63 -8.72 -5.86
CA ARG A 28 14.88 -9.19 -7.04
C ARG A 28 15.28 -10.59 -7.54
N SER A 29 16.45 -11.08 -7.14
CA SER A 29 17.07 -12.29 -7.69
C SER A 29 17.13 -13.45 -6.69
N ILE A 30 17.06 -13.17 -5.39
CA ILE A 30 17.10 -14.18 -4.33
C ILE A 30 15.67 -14.56 -3.91
N GLU A 31 15.34 -15.85 -4.03
CA GLU A 31 14.03 -16.39 -3.64
C GLU A 31 13.99 -16.83 -2.17
N SER A 32 15.08 -17.42 -1.67
CA SER A 32 15.16 -18.00 -0.33
C SER A 32 16.53 -17.76 0.27
N VAL A 33 16.57 -17.55 1.58
CA VAL A 33 17.79 -17.32 2.34
C VAL A 33 17.93 -18.43 3.38
N TYR A 34 19.09 -19.08 3.41
CA TYR A 34 19.41 -20.12 4.37
C TYR A 34 20.60 -19.69 5.21
N VAL A 35 20.44 -19.75 6.53
CA VAL A 35 21.55 -19.60 7.48
C VAL A 35 22.14 -20.98 7.69
N ILE A 36 23.40 -21.17 7.31
CA ILE A 36 24.01 -22.50 7.18
C ILE A 36 25.21 -22.77 8.11
N GLY A 37 25.59 -21.83 8.98
CA GLY A 37 26.74 -22.12 9.86
C GLY A 37 27.19 -21.03 10.81
N GLY A 38 27.71 -21.52 11.94
CA GLY A 38 28.23 -20.82 13.11
C GLY A 38 27.23 -20.83 14.27
N GLY A 39 27.58 -21.40 15.44
CA GLY A 39 26.72 -21.37 16.63
C GLY A 39 26.32 -19.95 17.05
N SER A 40 27.20 -18.97 16.83
CA SER A 40 26.93 -17.53 16.99
C SER A 40 25.93 -17.00 15.96
N VAL A 41 26.14 -17.31 14.69
CA VAL A 41 25.30 -16.89 13.56
C VAL A 41 23.88 -17.46 13.70
N TYR A 42 23.74 -18.73 14.07
CA TYR A 42 22.44 -19.34 14.35
C TYR A 42 21.72 -18.62 15.49
N ARG A 43 22.44 -18.24 16.55
CA ARG A 43 21.86 -17.53 17.69
C ARG A 43 21.37 -16.14 17.33
N GLU A 44 22.04 -15.45 16.42
CA GLU A 44 21.58 -14.16 15.90
C GLU A 44 20.36 -14.35 15.00
N ALA A 45 20.42 -15.29 14.05
CA ALA A 45 19.31 -15.59 13.14
C ALA A 45 18.02 -15.97 13.88
N MET A 46 18.11 -16.84 14.89
CA MET A 46 16.95 -17.31 15.64
C MET A 46 16.29 -16.24 16.52
N LYS A 47 16.96 -15.12 16.79
CA LYS A 47 16.33 -13.97 17.46
C LYS A 47 15.42 -13.17 16.54
N MET A 48 15.57 -13.32 15.23
CA MET A 48 14.86 -12.53 14.25
C MET A 48 13.49 -13.12 13.93
N SER A 49 12.49 -12.26 13.77
CA SER A 49 11.14 -12.62 13.33
C SER A 49 11.12 -13.33 11.96
N GLU A 50 12.10 -13.03 11.12
CA GLU A 50 12.27 -13.51 9.74
C GLU A 50 12.82 -14.94 9.69
N CYS A 51 13.34 -15.49 10.78
CA CYS A 51 13.73 -16.89 10.85
C CYS A 51 12.48 -17.77 11.02
N GLU A 52 11.84 -18.07 9.89
CA GLU A 52 10.56 -18.80 9.81
C GLU A 52 10.68 -20.29 10.11
N TYR A 53 11.78 -20.92 9.69
CA TYR A 53 11.98 -22.37 9.78
C TYR A 53 13.37 -22.71 10.31
N ILE A 54 13.45 -23.81 11.06
CA ILE A 54 14.71 -24.48 11.42
C ILE A 54 14.64 -25.89 10.87
N TYR A 55 15.60 -26.26 10.02
CA TYR A 55 15.77 -27.61 9.52
C TYR A 55 16.93 -28.24 10.29
N LEU A 56 16.61 -29.12 11.23
CA LEU A 56 17.56 -29.73 12.15
C LEU A 56 17.74 -31.22 11.81
N THR A 57 18.97 -31.65 11.58
CA THR A 57 19.31 -33.08 11.59
C THR A 57 19.76 -33.45 12.98
N ARG A 58 19.01 -34.30 13.68
CA ARG A 58 19.40 -34.85 14.97
C ARG A 58 20.15 -36.14 14.74
N VAL A 59 21.43 -36.16 15.10
CA VAL A 59 22.30 -37.32 14.96
C VAL A 59 22.46 -37.96 16.34
N ASP A 60 22.11 -39.24 16.45
CA ASP A 60 22.19 -40.04 17.66
C ASP A 60 23.60 -40.61 17.79
N MET A 61 24.47 -39.83 18.42
CA MET A 61 25.83 -40.25 18.77
C MET A 61 26.04 -40.06 20.26
N ASN A 62 26.49 -41.12 20.94
CA ASN A 62 27.00 -41.02 22.30
C ASN A 62 28.49 -40.67 22.23
N ASP A 63 28.94 -39.83 23.18
CA ASP A 63 30.37 -39.60 23.48
C ASP A 63 31.24 -39.04 22.33
N VAL A 64 30.75 -37.99 21.64
CA VAL A 64 31.58 -37.20 20.71
C VAL A 64 31.97 -35.88 21.35
N GLU A 65 33.27 -35.56 21.31
CA GLU A 65 33.80 -34.28 21.79
C GLU A 65 33.45 -33.17 20.77
N CYS A 66 32.72 -32.15 21.23
CA CYS A 66 32.26 -31.02 20.41
C CYS A 66 32.67 -29.69 21.06
N ASP A 67 33.17 -28.75 20.26
CA ASP A 67 33.54 -27.39 20.70
C ASP A 67 32.50 -26.31 20.32
N THR A 68 31.56 -26.66 19.43
CA THR A 68 30.56 -25.76 18.87
C THR A 68 29.17 -26.37 18.98
N PHE A 69 28.22 -25.58 19.48
CA PHE A 69 26.87 -26.05 19.77
C PHE A 69 25.82 -25.23 19.01
N PHE A 70 24.80 -25.92 18.50
CA PHE A 70 23.59 -25.27 18.02
C PHE A 70 22.85 -24.63 19.21
N PRO A 71 22.35 -23.38 19.09
CA PRO A 71 21.61 -22.73 20.17
C PRO A 71 20.33 -23.52 20.52
N ARG A 72 19.95 -23.51 21.80
CA ARG A 72 18.70 -24.14 22.24
C ARG A 72 17.51 -23.52 21.49
N ILE A 73 16.65 -24.38 20.95
CA ILE A 73 15.40 -23.96 20.33
C ILE A 73 14.42 -23.58 21.44
N ASP A 74 13.92 -22.35 21.38
CA ASP A 74 12.89 -21.86 22.30
C ASP A 74 11.52 -22.39 21.85
N GLU A 75 10.99 -23.36 22.59
CA GLU A 75 9.70 -23.98 22.30
C GLU A 75 8.50 -23.04 22.53
N THR A 76 8.69 -21.87 23.14
CA THR A 76 7.66 -20.82 23.18
C THR A 76 7.57 -20.07 21.85
N VAL A 77 8.66 -20.03 21.08
CA VAL A 77 8.78 -19.32 19.81
C VAL A 77 8.69 -20.25 18.61
N TYR A 78 9.08 -21.51 18.74
CA TYR A 78 9.09 -22.51 17.68
C TYR A 78 8.27 -23.75 18.06
N GLU A 79 7.64 -24.38 17.08
CA GLU A 79 6.96 -25.66 17.20
C GLU A 79 7.52 -26.66 16.20
N SER A 80 7.58 -27.93 16.59
CA SER A 80 7.94 -29.02 15.68
C SER A 80 6.81 -29.21 14.66
N SER A 81 7.11 -29.08 13.36
CA SER A 81 6.14 -29.27 12.28
C SER A 81 6.21 -30.67 11.66
N THR A 82 7.40 -31.26 11.59
CA THR A 82 7.61 -32.56 10.93
C THR A 82 8.84 -33.25 11.52
N VAL A 83 8.72 -34.56 11.77
CA VAL A 83 9.82 -35.44 12.17
C VAL A 83 9.84 -36.59 11.17
N SER A 84 10.98 -36.84 10.53
CA SER A 84 11.14 -37.99 9.64
C SER A 84 11.19 -39.30 10.42
N GLU A 85 11.05 -40.42 9.72
CA GLU A 85 11.49 -41.70 10.27
C GLU A 85 13.00 -41.67 10.58
N LYS A 86 13.46 -42.54 11.48
CA LYS A 86 14.88 -42.70 11.79
C LYS A 86 15.59 -43.34 10.60
N ASN A 87 16.68 -42.71 10.16
CA ASN A 87 17.58 -43.22 9.14
C ASN A 87 18.84 -43.75 9.81
N ILE A 88 19.52 -44.69 9.15
CA ILE A 88 20.79 -45.23 9.62
C ILE A 88 21.79 -45.14 8.47
N ASP A 89 22.92 -44.48 8.70
CA ASP A 89 24.06 -44.48 7.79
C ASP A 89 25.33 -44.80 8.58
N ASN A 90 26.13 -45.75 8.10
CA ASN A 90 27.34 -46.25 8.78
C ASN A 90 27.15 -46.60 10.28
N GLY A 91 25.97 -47.10 10.65
CA GLY A 91 25.62 -47.44 12.03
C GLY A 91 25.24 -46.25 12.92
N ILE A 92 25.24 -45.02 12.38
CA ILE A 92 24.80 -43.81 13.08
C ILE A 92 23.33 -43.56 12.72
N SER A 93 22.50 -43.45 13.75
CA SER A 93 21.08 -43.15 13.59
C SER A 93 20.86 -41.64 13.53
N TYR A 94 19.97 -41.17 12.67
CA TYR A 94 19.60 -39.75 12.60
C TYR A 94 18.17 -39.53 12.13
N GLU A 95 17.60 -38.38 12.49
CA GLU A 95 16.27 -37.94 12.05
C GLU A 95 16.30 -36.48 11.58
N PHE A 96 15.42 -36.15 10.64
CA PHE A 96 15.18 -34.78 10.21
C PHE A 96 14.00 -34.20 10.95
N VAL A 97 14.23 -33.09 11.64
CA VAL A 97 13.20 -32.34 12.36
C VAL A 97 13.08 -30.95 11.76
N LYS A 98 11.87 -30.63 11.30
CA LYS A 98 11.52 -29.29 10.88
C LYS A 98 10.80 -28.59 12.02
N PHE A 99 11.35 -27.48 12.49
CA PHE A 99 10.62 -26.54 13.34
C PHE A 99 10.11 -25.38 12.50
N ARG A 100 8.91 -24.93 12.84
CA ARG A 100 8.30 -23.71 12.32
C ARG A 100 8.25 -22.70 13.46
N ARG A 101 8.60 -21.44 13.22
CA ARG A 101 8.33 -20.37 14.19
C ARG A 101 6.84 -20.36 14.42
N LYS A 102 6.41 -20.56 15.67
CA LYS A 102 5.04 -20.32 16.10
C LYS A 102 4.73 -18.91 15.65
N GLN A 103 3.81 -18.80 14.70
CA GLN A 103 3.25 -17.50 14.41
C GLN A 103 2.67 -17.04 15.74
N SER A 104 3.21 -15.97 16.35
CA SER A 104 2.34 -15.09 17.11
C SER A 104 1.17 -14.88 16.17
N GLU A 105 -0.02 -15.38 16.49
CA GLU A 105 -1.19 -15.41 15.59
C GLU A 105 -1.01 -14.34 14.55
N CYS A 106 -0.52 -14.71 13.37
CA CYS A 106 -0.26 -13.73 12.35
C CYS A 106 -1.68 -13.46 11.92
N LYS A 107 -2.34 -12.54 12.62
CA LYS A 107 -3.71 -12.16 12.32
C LYS A 107 -3.61 -11.79 10.87
N ALA A 108 -4.11 -12.67 9.99
CA ALA A 108 -4.48 -12.27 8.66
C ALA A 108 -5.21 -10.95 8.88
N ASN A 109 -4.79 -9.88 8.21
CA ASN A 109 -5.44 -8.60 8.40
C ASN A 109 -6.90 -8.77 7.95
N GLU A 110 -7.78 -9.07 8.91
CA GLU A 110 -9.19 -9.37 8.67
C GLU A 110 -9.86 -8.19 7.95
N GLU A 111 -9.31 -6.99 8.14
CA GLU A 111 -9.73 -5.80 7.41
C GLU A 111 -9.49 -5.90 5.88
N GLU A 112 -8.42 -6.53 5.38
CA GLU A 112 -8.20 -6.77 3.94
C GLU A 112 -9.18 -7.81 3.37
N MET A 113 -9.74 -8.69 4.21
CA MET A 113 -10.78 -9.62 3.76
C MET A 113 -12.02 -8.89 3.25
N GLN A 114 -12.36 -7.70 3.77
CA GLN A 114 -13.47 -6.89 3.23
C GLN A 114 -13.29 -6.59 1.73
N TYR A 115 -12.07 -6.28 1.30
CA TYR A 115 -11.76 -6.03 -0.11
C TYR A 115 -11.82 -7.32 -0.94
N LEU A 116 -11.28 -8.43 -0.41
CA LEU A 116 -11.27 -9.72 -1.13
C LEU A 116 -12.66 -10.33 -1.24
N ASP A 117 -13.46 -10.26 -0.17
CA ASP A 117 -14.83 -10.75 -0.14
C ASP A 117 -15.71 -9.93 -1.07
N LEU A 118 -15.51 -8.60 -1.14
CA LEU A 118 -16.21 -7.77 -2.10
C LEU A 118 -15.85 -8.13 -3.56
N ILE A 119 -14.58 -8.41 -3.86
CA ILE A 119 -14.19 -8.91 -5.20
C ILE A 119 -14.87 -10.24 -5.49
N ARG A 120 -14.84 -11.19 -4.55
CA ARG A 120 -15.47 -12.50 -4.72
C ARG A 120 -16.95 -12.34 -5.01
N ASP A 121 -17.63 -11.52 -4.23
CA ASP A 121 -19.06 -11.24 -4.36
C ASP A 121 -19.41 -10.53 -5.68
N ILE A 122 -18.57 -9.60 -6.17
CA ILE A 122 -18.75 -8.98 -7.49
C ILE A 122 -18.54 -10.00 -8.61
N VAL A 123 -17.54 -10.89 -8.50
CA VAL A 123 -17.24 -11.89 -9.53
C VAL A 123 -18.32 -12.97 -9.60
N GLU A 124 -18.87 -13.38 -8.46
CA GLU A 124 -19.89 -14.44 -8.36
C GLU A 124 -21.31 -13.91 -8.62
N ASN A 125 -21.65 -12.74 -8.06
CA ASN A 125 -23.01 -12.22 -8.00
C ASN A 125 -23.18 -10.83 -8.65
N GLY A 126 -22.13 -10.28 -9.27
CA GLY A 126 -22.18 -8.96 -9.90
C GLY A 126 -23.00 -8.93 -11.18
N VAL A 127 -23.63 -7.79 -11.45
CA VAL A 127 -24.40 -7.57 -12.67
C VAL A 127 -23.44 -7.23 -13.80
N GLN A 128 -23.57 -7.94 -14.91
CA GLN A 128 -22.83 -7.63 -16.14
C GLN A 128 -23.32 -6.31 -16.73
N LYS A 129 -22.37 -5.40 -17.00
CA LYS A 129 -22.62 -4.12 -17.67
C LYS A 129 -21.64 -3.92 -18.82
N GLY A 130 -22.06 -3.19 -19.84
CA GLY A 130 -21.13 -2.53 -20.75
C GLY A 130 -20.43 -1.36 -20.05
N ASP A 131 -19.36 -0.85 -20.65
CA ASP A 131 -18.65 0.35 -20.18
C ASP A 131 -18.22 1.23 -21.36
N ARG A 132 -17.72 2.43 -21.05
CA ARG A 132 -17.23 3.38 -22.06
C ARG A 132 -15.97 2.90 -22.80
N THR A 133 -15.24 1.94 -22.22
CA THR A 133 -13.95 1.44 -22.74
C THR A 133 -14.13 0.22 -23.66
N GLY A 134 -15.34 -0.36 -23.72
CA GLY A 134 -15.65 -1.55 -24.50
C GLY A 134 -15.20 -2.88 -23.84
N THR A 135 -14.60 -2.84 -22.65
CA THR A 135 -14.11 -4.04 -21.95
C THR A 135 -15.26 -4.80 -21.27
N GLY A 136 -16.23 -4.05 -20.74
CA GLY A 136 -17.32 -4.56 -19.92
C GLY A 136 -16.89 -4.90 -18.49
N THR A 137 -17.86 -4.90 -17.58
CA THR A 137 -17.64 -5.08 -16.15
C THR A 137 -18.65 -6.04 -15.52
N LEU A 138 -18.26 -6.59 -14.37
CA LEU A 138 -19.19 -7.10 -13.35
C LEU A 138 -19.24 -6.08 -12.24
N SER A 139 -20.43 -5.72 -11.76
CA SER A 139 -20.59 -4.60 -10.82
C SER A 139 -21.63 -4.85 -9.71
N LYS A 140 -21.45 -4.16 -8.59
CA LYS A 140 -22.45 -3.95 -7.54
C LYS A 140 -22.53 -2.47 -7.19
N PHE A 141 -23.70 -2.05 -6.72
CA PHE A 141 -23.96 -0.66 -6.36
C PHE A 141 -24.16 -0.52 -4.85
N GLY A 142 -23.41 0.38 -4.22
CA GLY A 142 -23.53 0.69 -2.79
C GLY A 142 -22.86 -0.35 -1.90
N CYS A 143 -21.52 -0.29 -1.82
CA CYS A 143 -20.71 -1.13 -0.94
C CYS A 143 -19.96 -0.27 0.07
N GLN A 144 -19.42 -0.89 1.13
CA GLN A 144 -18.63 -0.18 2.13
C GLN A 144 -17.52 -1.07 2.70
N MET A 145 -16.36 -0.47 2.98
CA MET A 145 -15.26 -1.09 3.73
C MET A 145 -14.80 -0.13 4.83
N ARG A 146 -14.21 -0.67 5.91
CA ARG A 146 -13.65 0.11 7.03
C ARG A 146 -12.27 -0.40 7.42
N PHE A 147 -11.32 0.49 7.64
CA PHE A 147 -9.94 0.14 8.01
C PHE A 147 -9.48 0.97 9.21
N SER A 148 -8.84 0.34 10.19
CA SER A 148 -8.27 1.03 11.35
C SER A 148 -6.93 1.69 10.99
N LEU A 149 -6.70 2.89 11.50
CA LEU A 149 -5.44 3.62 11.37
C LEU A 149 -4.68 3.78 12.70
N ARG A 150 -5.20 3.15 13.77
CA ARG A 150 -4.62 3.17 15.12
C ARG A 150 -3.29 2.42 15.14
N ASP A 151 -2.47 2.71 16.15
CA ASP A 151 -1.20 2.02 16.40
C ASP A 151 -0.23 2.02 15.20
N ASN A 152 -0.27 3.09 14.41
CA ASN A 152 0.50 3.26 13.18
C ASN A 152 0.25 2.24 12.07
N VAL A 153 -0.78 1.41 12.19
CA VAL A 153 -1.21 0.50 11.13
C VAL A 153 -1.56 1.31 9.88
N PHE A 154 -1.06 0.86 8.73
CA PHE A 154 -1.30 1.50 7.45
C PHE A 154 -1.95 0.51 6.47
N PRO A 155 -3.26 0.67 6.17
CA PRO A 155 -3.99 -0.19 5.25
C PRO A 155 -3.44 -0.14 3.82
N LEU A 156 -2.42 -0.95 3.57
CA LEU A 156 -1.78 -1.14 2.28
C LEU A 156 -1.83 -2.62 1.94
N LEU A 157 -2.64 -2.98 0.94
CA LEU A 157 -2.96 -4.37 0.63
C LEU A 157 -1.71 -5.24 0.47
N THR A 158 -1.80 -6.46 0.98
CA THR A 158 -0.69 -7.40 1.08
C THR A 158 -0.86 -8.57 0.13
N THR A 159 -2.07 -8.93 -0.27
CA THR A 159 -2.34 -9.97 -1.27
C THR A 159 -1.86 -9.59 -2.68
N LYS A 160 -1.49 -8.32 -2.91
CA LYS A 160 -0.83 -7.84 -4.12
C LYS A 160 -0.01 -6.60 -3.78
N ARG A 161 1.24 -6.54 -4.26
CA ARG A 161 2.08 -5.34 -4.12
C ARG A 161 1.41 -4.10 -4.73
N VAL A 162 1.15 -3.10 -3.89
CA VAL A 162 0.63 -1.78 -4.25
C VAL A 162 1.81 -0.82 -4.49
N PHE A 163 1.67 0.09 -5.46
CA PHE A 163 2.71 1.05 -5.82
C PHE A 163 2.74 2.24 -4.82
N TRP A 164 3.27 2.01 -3.63
CA TRP A 164 3.32 2.96 -2.52
C TRP A 164 3.87 4.35 -2.91
N ARG A 165 5.01 4.41 -3.61
CA ARG A 165 5.59 5.70 -4.05
C ARG A 165 4.62 6.49 -4.91
N GLY A 166 3.88 5.82 -5.80
CA GLY A 166 2.84 6.47 -6.60
C GLY A 166 1.73 7.05 -5.73
N VAL A 167 1.26 6.29 -4.73
CA VAL A 167 0.21 6.73 -3.79
C VAL A 167 0.62 8.01 -3.06
N ALA A 168 1.80 8.02 -2.48
CA ALA A 168 2.28 9.17 -1.70
C ALA A 168 2.52 10.40 -2.59
N GLU A 169 3.21 10.25 -3.73
CA GLU A 169 3.51 11.37 -4.62
C GLU A 169 2.25 11.97 -5.26
N GLU A 170 1.27 11.15 -5.63
CA GLU A 170 -0.02 11.62 -6.14
C GLU A 170 -0.78 12.40 -5.07
N LEU A 171 -0.83 11.90 -3.83
CA LEU A 171 -1.51 12.63 -2.76
C LEU A 171 -0.83 13.97 -2.47
N LEU A 172 0.50 14.01 -2.41
CA LEU A 172 1.23 15.26 -2.21
C LEU A 172 0.98 16.24 -3.37
N TRP A 173 0.84 15.73 -4.60
CA TRP A 173 0.46 16.52 -5.77
C TRP A 173 -0.97 17.07 -5.67
N PHE A 174 -1.92 16.26 -5.17
CA PHE A 174 -3.28 16.73 -4.86
C PHE A 174 -3.29 17.81 -3.79
N ILE A 175 -2.55 17.62 -2.70
CA ILE A 175 -2.43 18.59 -1.61
C ILE A 175 -1.94 19.93 -2.16
N ARG A 176 -0.89 19.94 -2.99
CA ARG A 176 -0.35 21.19 -3.58
C ARG A 176 -1.30 21.91 -4.56
N GLY A 177 -2.44 21.32 -4.93
CA GLY A 177 -3.34 21.92 -5.90
C GLY A 177 -2.86 21.86 -7.36
N SER A 178 -1.78 21.12 -7.65
CA SER A 178 -1.23 21.04 -9.01
C SER A 178 -2.11 20.19 -9.94
N THR A 179 -2.27 20.63 -11.18
CA THR A 179 -3.01 19.94 -12.24
C THR A 179 -2.10 19.47 -13.38
N ASN A 180 -0.79 19.59 -13.20
CA ASN A 180 0.23 19.22 -14.18
C ASN A 180 0.68 17.77 -13.97
N SER A 181 0.27 16.84 -14.84
CA SER A 181 0.68 15.45 -14.73
C SER A 181 2.18 15.25 -14.93
N LYS A 182 2.86 16.16 -15.65
CA LYS A 182 4.30 16.06 -15.93
C LYS A 182 5.15 16.10 -14.67
N GLU A 183 4.71 16.79 -13.62
CA GLU A 183 5.38 16.78 -12.31
C GLU A 183 5.49 15.37 -11.71
N LEU A 184 4.46 14.54 -11.92
CA LEU A 184 4.47 13.14 -11.49
C LEU A 184 5.35 12.31 -12.42
N SER A 185 5.25 12.51 -13.74
CA SER A 185 6.05 11.78 -14.73
C SER A 185 7.56 12.01 -14.53
N GLU A 186 7.98 13.23 -14.21
CA GLU A 186 9.37 13.62 -13.87
C GLU A 186 9.90 12.86 -12.64
N LYS A 187 9.00 12.52 -11.70
CA LYS A 187 9.31 11.69 -10.52
C LYS A 187 9.22 10.19 -10.80
N GLY A 188 8.97 9.79 -12.05
CA GLY A 188 8.79 8.39 -12.45
C GLY A 188 7.42 7.80 -12.07
N VAL A 189 6.44 8.64 -11.73
CA VAL A 189 5.06 8.25 -11.41
C VAL A 189 4.18 8.53 -12.63
N ARG A 190 3.84 7.48 -13.39
CA ARG A 190 3.21 7.57 -14.73
C ARG A 190 1.72 7.25 -14.77
N ILE A 191 1.04 7.33 -13.61
CA ILE A 191 -0.37 6.91 -13.49
C ILE A 191 -1.35 7.83 -14.22
N TRP A 192 -0.95 9.07 -14.52
CA TRP A 192 -1.74 10.08 -15.23
C TRP A 192 -1.29 10.32 -16.68
N ASP A 193 -0.24 9.64 -17.15
CA ASP A 193 0.34 9.88 -18.49
C ASP A 193 -0.69 9.63 -19.60
N ALA A 194 -1.48 8.56 -19.51
CA ALA A 194 -2.49 8.22 -20.51
C ALA A 194 -3.59 9.29 -20.59
N ASN A 195 -4.12 9.72 -19.44
CA ASN A 195 -5.17 10.75 -19.36
C ASN A 195 -4.68 12.15 -19.71
N GLY A 196 -3.38 12.42 -19.54
CA GLY A 196 -2.75 13.69 -19.90
C GLY A 196 -2.17 13.74 -21.32
N SER A 197 -2.22 12.63 -22.06
CA SER A 197 -1.65 12.55 -23.42
C SER A 197 -2.39 13.47 -24.40
N ARG A 198 -1.67 13.96 -25.41
CA ARG A 198 -2.25 14.80 -26.47
C ARG A 198 -3.47 14.14 -27.12
N GLU A 199 -3.33 12.86 -27.49
CA GLU A 199 -4.39 12.07 -28.11
C GLU A 199 -5.66 11.99 -27.24
N PHE A 200 -5.50 11.71 -25.94
CA PHE A 200 -6.63 11.60 -25.02
C PHE A 200 -7.36 12.94 -24.83
N LEU A 201 -6.60 14.03 -24.68
CA LEU A 201 -7.18 15.37 -24.56
C LEU A 201 -7.92 15.80 -25.84
N ASP A 202 -7.38 15.48 -27.02
CA ASP A 202 -8.04 15.78 -28.30
C ASP A 202 -9.32 14.99 -28.49
N ASN A 203 -9.33 13.71 -28.08
CA ASN A 203 -10.54 12.87 -28.08
C ASN A 203 -11.65 13.41 -27.15
N LEU A 204 -11.29 14.19 -26.13
CA LEU A 204 -12.24 14.89 -25.25
C LEU A 204 -12.66 16.27 -25.80
N GLY A 205 -12.11 16.71 -26.92
CA GLY A 205 -12.34 18.05 -27.48
C GLY A 205 -11.57 19.17 -26.75
N LEU A 206 -10.57 18.83 -25.94
CA LEU A 206 -9.72 19.77 -25.20
C LEU A 206 -8.47 20.14 -26.01
N THR A 207 -8.65 20.55 -27.26
CA THR A 207 -7.55 20.77 -28.24
C THR A 207 -6.62 21.92 -27.86
N GLU A 208 -7.14 22.94 -27.18
CA GLU A 208 -6.36 24.11 -26.73
C GLU A 208 -5.55 23.84 -25.46
N ARG A 209 -5.80 22.72 -24.77
CA ARG A 209 -5.17 22.36 -23.49
C ARG A 209 -3.80 21.73 -23.74
N GLU A 210 -2.73 22.16 -23.08
CA GLU A 210 -1.39 21.56 -23.28
C GLU A 210 -1.33 20.08 -22.83
N GLU A 211 -0.50 19.26 -23.48
CA GLU A 211 -0.25 17.88 -23.04
C GLU A 211 0.26 17.87 -21.59
N GLY A 212 -0.43 17.12 -20.73
CA GLY A 212 -0.19 17.01 -19.29
C GLY A 212 -0.96 18.01 -18.42
N ASP A 213 -1.68 18.96 -19.02
CA ASP A 213 -2.69 19.75 -18.30
C ASP A 213 -3.96 18.89 -18.20
N LEU A 214 -4.36 18.54 -16.97
CA LEU A 214 -5.52 17.70 -16.71
C LEU A 214 -6.80 18.51 -16.43
N GLY A 215 -6.71 19.83 -16.40
CA GLY A 215 -7.80 20.73 -16.03
C GLY A 215 -8.11 20.76 -14.55
N PRO A 216 -9.27 21.32 -14.15
CA PRO A 216 -9.63 21.56 -12.76
C PRO A 216 -10.10 20.28 -12.04
N ILE A 217 -9.25 19.25 -12.01
CA ILE A 217 -9.48 17.95 -11.37
C ILE A 217 -9.36 18.02 -9.83
N TYR A 218 -9.16 16.89 -9.16
CA TYR A 218 -9.16 16.76 -7.69
C TYR A 218 -8.36 17.83 -6.95
N SER A 219 -7.09 18.00 -7.32
CA SER A 219 -6.15 18.95 -6.71
C SER A 219 -6.69 20.37 -6.71
N PHE A 220 -7.11 20.84 -7.88
CA PHE A 220 -7.67 22.17 -8.08
C PHE A 220 -8.94 22.35 -7.26
N GLN A 221 -9.86 21.39 -7.28
CA GLN A 221 -11.10 21.50 -6.51
C GLN A 221 -10.83 21.50 -5.00
N TRP A 222 -9.78 20.85 -4.51
CA TRP A 222 -9.44 20.87 -3.08
C TRP A 222 -8.94 22.23 -2.60
N ARG A 223 -8.15 22.94 -3.42
CA ARG A 223 -7.49 24.21 -3.03
C ARG A 223 -8.16 25.47 -3.59
N HIS A 224 -8.89 25.34 -4.70
CA HIS A 224 -9.41 26.45 -5.51
C HIS A 224 -10.84 26.22 -5.99
N PHE A 225 -11.69 25.58 -5.17
CA PHE A 225 -13.05 25.23 -5.57
C PHE A 225 -13.84 26.45 -6.07
N GLY A 226 -14.40 26.36 -7.28
CA GLY A 226 -15.17 27.45 -7.90
C GLY A 226 -14.34 28.59 -8.50
N ALA A 227 -13.00 28.52 -8.47
CA ALA A 227 -12.16 29.43 -9.25
C ALA A 227 -12.27 29.12 -10.75
N LYS A 228 -12.15 30.15 -11.60
CA LYS A 228 -12.16 29.96 -13.06
C LYS A 228 -10.82 29.37 -13.49
N TYR A 229 -10.82 28.13 -13.95
CA TYR A 229 -9.63 27.51 -14.53
C TYR A 229 -9.20 28.21 -15.83
N VAL A 230 -7.90 28.44 -15.97
CA VAL A 230 -7.25 28.99 -17.17
C VAL A 230 -6.34 27.91 -17.76
N ASP A 231 -5.22 27.62 -17.11
CA ASP A 231 -4.26 26.59 -17.48
C ASP A 231 -3.50 26.08 -16.24
N ARG A 232 -2.65 25.06 -16.41
CA ARG A 232 -1.83 24.49 -15.34
C ARG A 232 -0.67 25.38 -14.85
N HIS A 233 -0.37 26.50 -15.51
CA HIS A 233 0.77 27.38 -15.18
C HIS A 233 0.34 28.61 -14.37
N THR A 234 -0.96 28.91 -14.40
CA THR A 234 -1.56 30.04 -13.71
C THR A 234 -1.44 29.89 -12.19
N ASP A 235 -1.07 30.97 -11.50
CA ASP A 235 -1.11 31.02 -10.03
C ASP A 235 -2.55 31.26 -9.54
N TYR A 236 -3.11 30.24 -8.89
CA TYR A 236 -4.46 30.28 -8.32
C TYR A 236 -4.47 30.65 -6.83
N THR A 237 -3.35 31.08 -6.25
CA THR A 237 -3.26 31.47 -4.83
C THR A 237 -4.33 32.50 -4.48
N GLY A 238 -5.13 32.20 -3.45
CA GLY A 238 -6.23 33.05 -2.99
C GLY A 238 -7.48 33.05 -3.87
N GLN A 239 -7.51 32.24 -4.94
CA GLN A 239 -8.70 32.08 -5.79
C GLN A 239 -9.54 30.88 -5.35
N GLY A 240 -10.86 31.03 -5.44
CA GLY A 240 -11.82 29.98 -5.08
C GLY A 240 -11.86 29.72 -3.57
N VAL A 241 -12.35 28.53 -3.20
CA VAL A 241 -12.41 28.09 -1.80
C VAL A 241 -11.35 27.02 -1.56
N ASP A 242 -10.42 27.29 -0.63
CA ASP A 242 -9.47 26.30 -0.12
C ASP A 242 -10.18 25.38 0.89
N GLN A 243 -10.73 24.28 0.38
CA GLN A 243 -11.46 23.31 1.19
C GLN A 243 -10.54 22.55 2.14
N LEU A 244 -9.31 22.23 1.72
CA LEU A 244 -8.35 21.51 2.55
C LEU A 244 -7.95 22.36 3.77
N GLN A 245 -7.64 23.63 3.57
CA GLN A 245 -7.32 24.54 4.68
C GLN A 245 -8.52 24.73 5.60
N ASN A 246 -9.72 24.92 5.04
CA ASN A 246 -10.95 25.01 5.83
C ASN A 246 -11.22 23.76 6.69
N VAL A 247 -10.91 22.56 6.18
CA VAL A 247 -10.98 21.30 6.95
C VAL A 247 -10.01 21.35 8.13
N ILE A 248 -8.74 21.69 7.88
CA ILE A 248 -7.71 21.75 8.92
C ILE A 248 -8.07 22.79 10.00
N ASP A 249 -8.54 23.96 9.60
CA ASP A 249 -8.93 25.03 10.51
C ASP A 249 -10.12 24.61 11.39
N LYS A 250 -11.12 23.92 10.82
CA LYS A 250 -12.23 23.38 11.60
C LYS A 250 -11.77 22.30 12.57
N LEU A 251 -10.88 21.39 12.15
CA LEU A 251 -10.37 20.35 13.03
C LEU A 251 -9.59 20.90 14.22
N LYS A 252 -8.83 21.98 14.02
CA LYS A 252 -8.08 22.66 15.10
C LYS A 252 -8.97 23.45 16.04
N ASN A 253 -9.99 24.15 15.51
CA ASN A 253 -10.73 25.16 16.26
C ASN A 253 -12.14 24.73 16.69
N ASN A 254 -12.78 23.81 15.94
CA ASN A 254 -14.13 23.32 16.21
C ASN A 254 -14.28 21.83 15.78
N PRO A 255 -13.55 20.90 16.43
CA PRO A 255 -13.50 19.49 16.00
C PRO A 255 -14.86 18.76 16.07
N ASN A 256 -15.83 19.29 16.82
CA ASN A 256 -17.19 18.73 16.92
C ASN A 256 -18.12 19.19 15.77
N ASP A 257 -17.63 20.04 14.85
CA ASP A 257 -18.39 20.48 13.69
C ASP A 257 -18.75 19.27 12.80
N ARG A 258 -20.00 19.25 12.32
CA ARG A 258 -20.53 18.15 11.48
C ARG A 258 -20.40 18.43 9.98
N ARG A 259 -19.71 19.50 9.60
CA ARG A 259 -19.55 20.04 8.24
C ARG A 259 -18.08 20.10 7.84
N ILE A 260 -17.25 19.20 8.38
CA ILE A 260 -15.84 19.05 8.02
C ILE A 260 -15.78 18.15 6.79
N ILE A 261 -15.99 18.74 5.61
CA ILE A 261 -16.20 18.06 4.34
C ILE A 261 -15.31 18.71 3.28
N MET A 262 -14.81 17.89 2.36
CA MET A 262 -14.11 18.31 1.14
C MET A 262 -14.66 17.56 -0.07
N SER A 263 -14.97 18.28 -1.15
CA SER A 263 -15.58 17.74 -2.38
C SER A 263 -14.73 18.06 -3.62
N ALA A 264 -14.54 17.07 -4.48
CA ALA A 264 -13.96 17.27 -5.81
C ALA A 264 -15.03 17.48 -6.90
N TRP A 265 -16.31 17.26 -6.58
CA TRP A 265 -17.37 17.28 -7.58
C TRP A 265 -17.95 18.67 -7.81
N ASN A 266 -17.49 19.33 -8.87
CA ASN A 266 -18.02 20.62 -9.33
C ASN A 266 -18.73 20.45 -10.69
N PRO A 267 -20.08 20.42 -10.73
CA PRO A 267 -20.84 20.28 -11.97
C PRO A 267 -20.49 21.31 -13.05
N SER A 268 -20.14 22.53 -12.66
CA SER A 268 -19.77 23.60 -13.60
C SER A 268 -18.46 23.32 -14.32
N ASP A 269 -17.55 22.54 -13.73
CA ASP A 269 -16.21 22.30 -14.27
C ASP A 269 -16.04 20.91 -14.91
N LEU A 270 -17.01 19.99 -14.77
CA LEU A 270 -16.84 18.59 -15.22
C LEU A 270 -16.42 18.47 -16.69
N HIS A 271 -16.93 19.34 -17.56
CA HIS A 271 -16.62 19.35 -18.99
C HIS A 271 -15.21 19.87 -19.31
N LEU A 272 -14.53 20.47 -18.32
CA LEU A 272 -13.16 20.96 -18.44
C LEU A 272 -12.13 19.91 -18.00
N MET A 273 -12.55 18.87 -17.28
CA MET A 273 -11.65 17.90 -16.65
C MET A 273 -11.27 16.77 -17.62
N ALA A 274 -9.98 16.42 -17.67
CA ALA A 274 -9.53 15.25 -18.42
C ALA A 274 -10.18 13.95 -17.89
N LEU A 275 -10.43 13.86 -16.59
CA LEU A 275 -11.18 12.76 -16.01
C LEU A 275 -12.08 13.26 -14.87
N PRO A 276 -13.42 13.06 -14.95
CA PRO A 276 -14.31 13.41 -13.86
C PRO A 276 -13.94 12.69 -12.55
N PRO A 277 -14.02 13.34 -11.38
CA PRO A 277 -13.51 12.80 -10.12
C PRO A 277 -14.14 11.45 -9.74
N CYS A 278 -13.32 10.43 -9.49
CA CYS A 278 -13.80 9.13 -9.02
C CYS A 278 -14.11 9.15 -7.52
N HIS A 279 -13.17 9.59 -6.68
CA HIS A 279 -13.40 9.86 -5.26
C HIS A 279 -13.94 11.28 -5.10
N VAL A 280 -15.26 11.34 -4.92
CA VAL A 280 -16.08 12.54 -5.12
C VAL A 280 -16.04 13.44 -3.90
N LEU A 281 -16.17 12.86 -2.71
CA LEU A 281 -16.37 13.59 -1.45
C LEU A 281 -15.72 12.83 -0.30
N CYS A 282 -15.14 13.55 0.65
CA CYS A 282 -14.76 12.99 1.94
C CYS A 282 -15.24 13.87 3.10
N GLN A 283 -15.58 13.22 4.21
CA GLN A 283 -15.99 13.83 5.46
C GLN A 283 -15.08 13.36 6.57
N PHE A 284 -14.70 14.30 7.44
CA PHE A 284 -13.89 14.03 8.62
C PHE A 284 -14.76 14.08 9.88
N TYR A 285 -14.38 13.28 10.87
CA TYR A 285 -15.10 13.15 12.12
C TYR A 285 -14.11 12.99 13.28
N VAL A 286 -14.26 13.80 14.33
CA VAL A 286 -13.46 13.68 15.55
C VAL A 286 -14.30 13.11 16.68
N ALA A 287 -13.79 12.06 17.31
CA ALA A 287 -14.34 11.52 18.55
C ALA A 287 -13.22 11.00 19.44
N ASN A 288 -13.30 11.25 20.75
CA ASN A 288 -12.31 10.79 21.72
C ASN A 288 -10.85 11.20 21.39
N GLY A 289 -10.68 12.35 20.71
CA GLY A 289 -9.37 12.82 20.24
C GLY A 289 -8.81 12.09 19.01
N GLU A 290 -9.61 11.23 18.37
CA GLU A 290 -9.25 10.50 17.16
C GLU A 290 -9.96 11.09 15.92
N LEU A 291 -9.21 11.22 14.82
CA LEU A 291 -9.68 11.65 13.51
C LEU A 291 -10.00 10.43 12.64
N SER A 292 -11.26 10.32 12.23
CA SER A 292 -11.71 9.36 11.22
C SER A 292 -12.06 10.10 9.91
N CYS A 293 -11.96 9.39 8.78
CA CYS A 293 -12.34 9.89 7.47
C CYS A 293 -13.28 8.91 6.78
N MET A 294 -14.39 9.41 6.24
CA MET A 294 -15.25 8.66 5.32
C MET A 294 -15.14 9.26 3.92
N MET A 295 -14.85 8.44 2.92
CA MET A 295 -14.75 8.85 1.52
C MET A 295 -15.81 8.13 0.68
N TYR A 296 -16.54 8.89 -0.14
CA TYR A 296 -17.46 8.37 -1.14
C TYR A 296 -16.83 8.39 -2.53
N GLN A 297 -16.75 7.22 -3.16
CA GLN A 297 -16.24 7.02 -4.50
C GLN A 297 -17.36 6.59 -5.44
N ARG A 298 -17.64 7.36 -6.50
CA ARG A 298 -18.77 7.05 -7.41
C ARG A 298 -18.53 5.82 -8.29
N SER A 299 -17.27 5.53 -8.62
CA SER A 299 -16.86 4.50 -9.57
C SER A 299 -15.52 3.91 -9.12
N CYS A 300 -15.51 2.61 -8.89
CA CYS A 300 -14.47 1.94 -8.11
C CYS A 300 -13.98 0.70 -8.85
N ASP A 301 -12.89 0.87 -9.60
CA ASP A 301 -12.14 -0.26 -10.18
C ASP A 301 -11.49 -1.05 -9.05
N MET A 302 -12.07 -2.21 -8.75
CA MET A 302 -11.61 -3.10 -7.69
C MET A 302 -10.23 -3.71 -7.99
N GLY A 303 -9.83 -3.80 -9.26
CA GLY A 303 -8.57 -4.40 -9.70
C GLY A 303 -7.38 -3.47 -9.52
N LEU A 304 -7.51 -2.20 -9.91
CA LEU A 304 -6.41 -1.23 -9.90
C LEU A 304 -6.65 -0.06 -8.94
N GLY A 305 -7.78 0.64 -9.09
CA GLY A 305 -8.04 1.91 -8.41
C GLY A 305 -8.23 1.79 -6.90
N VAL A 306 -9.12 0.88 -6.45
CA VAL A 306 -9.51 0.77 -5.04
C VAL A 306 -8.33 0.54 -4.08
N PRO A 307 -7.37 -0.38 -4.35
CA PRO A 307 -6.17 -0.51 -3.51
C PRO A 307 -5.37 0.79 -3.37
N PHE A 308 -5.31 1.60 -4.43
CA PHE A 308 -4.62 2.88 -4.46
C PHE A 308 -5.40 3.93 -3.64
N ASN A 309 -6.72 3.98 -3.81
CA ASN A 309 -7.60 4.92 -3.12
C ASN A 309 -7.67 4.67 -1.61
N ILE A 310 -7.69 3.40 -1.18
CA ILE A 310 -7.60 3.04 0.25
C ILE A 310 -6.34 3.65 0.86
N ALA A 311 -5.18 3.34 0.29
CA ALA A 311 -3.90 3.81 0.81
C ALA A 311 -3.78 5.34 0.77
N SER A 312 -4.27 5.99 -0.30
CA SER A 312 -4.22 7.45 -0.46
C SER A 312 -5.03 8.19 0.61
N TYR A 313 -6.27 7.79 0.87
CA TYR A 313 -7.09 8.44 1.90
C TYR A 313 -6.70 8.04 3.33
N CYS A 314 -6.14 6.84 3.53
CA CYS A 314 -5.49 6.49 4.79
C CYS A 314 -4.31 7.43 5.07
N LEU A 315 -3.48 7.70 4.05
CA LEU A 315 -2.36 8.63 4.17
C LEU A 315 -2.86 10.06 4.46
N LEU A 316 -3.82 10.57 3.69
CA LEU A 316 -4.40 11.90 3.90
C LEU A 316 -4.93 12.09 5.33
N THR A 317 -5.66 11.09 5.84
CA THR A 317 -6.20 11.12 7.21
C THR A 317 -5.08 11.20 8.24
N ARG A 318 -3.99 10.45 8.06
CA ARG A 318 -2.83 10.48 8.95
C ARG A 318 -2.10 11.83 8.90
N LEU A 319 -1.91 12.41 7.72
CA LEU A 319 -1.28 13.74 7.57
C LEU A 319 -2.11 14.82 8.26
N ILE A 320 -3.42 14.85 8.03
CA ILE A 320 -4.34 15.81 8.66
C ILE A 320 -4.36 15.61 10.17
N ALA A 321 -4.42 14.37 10.66
CA ALA A 321 -4.37 14.07 12.09
C ALA A 321 -3.09 14.64 12.72
N GLN A 322 -1.93 14.42 12.11
CA GLN A 322 -0.65 14.94 12.59
C GLN A 322 -0.65 16.47 12.69
N VAL A 323 -0.99 17.19 11.61
CA VAL A 323 -0.94 18.66 11.61
C VAL A 323 -2.01 19.30 12.51
N CYS A 324 -3.05 18.55 12.88
CA CYS A 324 -4.08 18.96 13.83
C CYS A 324 -3.82 18.49 15.27
N GLY A 325 -2.75 17.73 15.53
CA GLY A 325 -2.46 17.18 16.86
C GLY A 325 -3.47 16.12 17.34
N LEU A 326 -4.13 15.43 16.42
CA LEU A 326 -5.12 14.38 16.69
C LEU A 326 -4.51 12.98 16.54
N LYS A 327 -5.12 11.99 17.20
CA LYS A 327 -4.82 10.57 16.95
C LYS A 327 -5.55 10.10 15.69
N CYS A 328 -5.08 9.02 15.09
CA CYS A 328 -5.76 8.42 13.95
C CYS A 328 -6.87 7.46 14.42
N GLY A 329 -8.05 7.57 13.82
CA GLY A 329 -9.20 6.68 14.04
C GLY A 329 -9.36 5.68 12.89
N ASP A 330 -10.49 5.76 12.17
CA ASP A 330 -10.84 4.84 11.09
C ASP A 330 -10.91 5.54 9.73
N PHE A 331 -10.55 4.82 8.67
CA PHE A 331 -10.90 5.14 7.30
C PHE A 331 -12.11 4.31 6.85
N ILE A 332 -13.15 4.96 6.33
CA ILE A 332 -14.35 4.32 5.80
C ILE A 332 -14.45 4.64 4.30
N HIS A 333 -14.54 3.60 3.48
CA HIS A 333 -14.64 3.72 2.02
C HIS A 333 -16.05 3.32 1.59
N ALA A 334 -16.87 4.29 1.20
CA ALA A 334 -18.17 4.07 0.60
C ALA A 334 -18.03 4.04 -0.93
N LEU A 335 -18.48 2.94 -1.55
CA LEU A 335 -18.31 2.68 -2.97
C LEU A 335 -19.68 2.74 -3.65
N GLY A 336 -19.81 3.58 -4.67
CA GLY A 336 -20.94 3.67 -5.58
C GLY A 336 -20.98 2.47 -6.50
N ASP A 337 -20.55 2.62 -7.74
CA ASP A 337 -20.38 1.51 -8.70
C ASP A 337 -19.03 0.80 -8.42
N ALA A 338 -19.07 -0.26 -7.62
CA ALA A 338 -17.93 -1.14 -7.37
C ALA A 338 -17.89 -2.24 -8.43
N HIS A 339 -16.80 -2.28 -9.21
CA HIS A 339 -16.75 -3.14 -10.39
C HIS A 339 -15.40 -3.81 -10.61
N VAL A 340 -15.47 -4.95 -11.27
CA VAL A 340 -14.35 -5.72 -11.80
C VAL A 340 -14.43 -5.70 -13.32
N TYR A 341 -13.39 -5.18 -13.98
CA TYR A 341 -13.28 -5.31 -15.43
C TYR A 341 -13.12 -6.77 -15.84
N ARG A 342 -13.70 -7.14 -16.99
CA ARG A 342 -13.67 -8.53 -17.47
C ARG A 342 -12.26 -9.08 -17.64
N ASN A 343 -11.34 -8.27 -18.14
CA ASN A 343 -9.93 -8.64 -18.30
C ASN A 343 -9.17 -8.76 -16.96
N HIS A 344 -9.77 -8.35 -15.83
CA HIS A 344 -9.18 -8.49 -14.50
C HIS A 344 -9.69 -9.70 -13.71
N ILE A 345 -10.73 -10.40 -14.19
CA ILE A 345 -11.32 -11.54 -13.47
C ILE A 345 -10.28 -12.62 -13.15
N GLU A 346 -9.52 -13.07 -14.16
CA GLU A 346 -8.51 -14.12 -13.97
C GLU A 346 -7.33 -13.66 -13.08
N PRO A 347 -6.74 -12.46 -13.29
CA PRO A 347 -5.79 -11.87 -12.34
C PRO A 347 -6.31 -11.81 -10.89
N LEU A 348 -7.58 -11.42 -10.70
CA LEU A 348 -8.17 -11.31 -9.37
C LEU A 348 -8.46 -12.68 -8.75
N LYS A 349 -8.84 -13.70 -9.52
CA LYS A 349 -8.91 -15.09 -9.03
C LYS A 349 -7.57 -15.60 -8.50
N VAL A 350 -6.45 -15.15 -9.08
CA VAL A 350 -5.12 -15.43 -8.52
C VAL A 350 -4.91 -14.69 -7.20
N GLN A 351 -5.33 -13.42 -7.10
CA GLN A 351 -5.27 -12.65 -5.86
C GLN A 351 -6.08 -13.31 -4.73
N LEU A 352 -7.31 -13.76 -5.02
CA LEU A 352 -8.24 -14.37 -4.07
C LEU A 352 -7.75 -15.69 -3.45
N LYS A 353 -6.73 -16.34 -4.05
CA LYS A 353 -6.09 -17.55 -3.49
C LYS A 353 -4.99 -17.23 -2.48
N ARG A 354 -4.58 -15.96 -2.36
CA ARG A 354 -3.50 -15.54 -1.47
C ARG A 354 -4.05 -15.22 -0.10
N ILE A 355 -3.42 -15.79 0.93
CA ILE A 355 -3.72 -15.46 2.32
C ILE A 355 -3.15 -14.06 2.60
N PRO A 356 -3.95 -13.11 3.10
CA PRO A 356 -3.47 -11.80 3.50
C PRO A 356 -2.41 -11.88 4.60
N ARG A 357 -1.45 -10.97 4.56
CA ARG A 357 -0.40 -10.80 5.59
C ARG A 357 -0.75 -9.57 6.42
N SER A 358 -0.13 -9.40 7.58
CA SER A 358 -0.35 -8.21 8.40
C SER A 358 -0.06 -6.92 7.60
N PHE A 359 -0.88 -5.89 7.81
CA PHE A 359 -0.62 -4.58 7.24
C PHE A 359 0.73 -4.02 7.75
N PRO A 360 1.43 -3.22 6.93
CA PRO A 360 2.62 -2.51 7.38
C PRO A 360 2.26 -1.42 8.40
N THR A 361 3.29 -0.83 9.00
CA THR A 361 3.16 0.43 9.73
C THR A 361 3.76 1.58 8.94
N LEU A 362 3.22 2.78 9.15
CA LEU A 362 3.71 4.01 8.51
C LEU A 362 4.12 5.04 9.55
N GLU A 363 5.42 5.32 9.62
CA GLU A 363 5.98 6.43 10.37
C GLU A 363 6.05 7.68 9.50
N ILE A 364 5.64 8.81 10.07
CA ILE A 364 5.62 10.12 9.41
C ILE A 364 6.55 11.04 10.21
N ASN A 365 7.36 11.85 9.53
CA ASN A 365 8.28 12.78 10.16
C ASN A 365 7.52 13.74 11.10
N PRO A 366 7.73 13.68 12.43
CA PRO A 366 6.96 14.48 13.38
C PRO A 366 7.34 15.97 13.36
N LYS A 367 8.42 16.34 12.67
CA LYS A 367 8.86 17.74 12.54
C LYS A 367 8.02 18.53 11.54
N VAL A 368 7.30 17.85 10.65
CA VAL A 368 6.43 18.50 9.66
C VAL A 368 5.09 18.83 10.30
N THR A 369 4.80 20.13 10.42
CA THR A 369 3.60 20.65 11.10
C THR A 369 2.61 21.35 10.17
N ASN A 370 2.96 21.51 8.90
CA ASN A 370 2.10 22.06 7.86
C ASN A 370 1.82 20.97 6.80
N ILE A 371 0.58 20.94 6.28
CA ILE A 371 0.15 19.96 5.30
C ILE A 371 0.90 20.10 3.97
N ASP A 372 1.31 21.32 3.61
CA ASP A 372 1.99 21.64 2.36
C ASP A 372 3.48 21.28 2.38
N ASP A 373 4.06 21.07 3.56
CA ASP A 373 5.50 20.86 3.74
C ASP A 373 5.91 19.38 3.60
N PHE A 374 4.96 18.45 3.55
CA PHE A 374 5.26 17.03 3.46
C PHE A 374 5.92 16.65 2.13
N GLN A 375 6.95 15.80 2.23
CA GLN A 375 7.69 15.26 1.10
C GLN A 375 7.73 13.72 1.19
N MET A 376 8.06 13.07 0.07
CA MET A 376 8.17 11.60 0.03
C MET A 376 9.18 11.05 1.06
N SER A 377 10.23 11.81 1.37
CA SER A 377 11.26 11.47 2.37
C SER A 377 10.75 11.48 3.81
N ASP A 378 9.60 12.09 4.07
CA ASP A 378 9.01 12.14 5.42
C ASP A 378 8.28 10.85 5.79
N PHE A 379 8.21 9.88 4.89
CA PHE A 379 7.46 8.65 5.07
C PHE A 379 8.36 7.42 5.17
N THR A 380 8.26 6.68 6.26
CA THR A 380 8.96 5.40 6.44
C THR A 380 7.94 4.28 6.60
N LEU A 381 7.83 3.44 5.56
CA LEU A 381 6.97 2.25 5.55
C LEU A 381 7.73 1.05 6.11
N LYS A 382 7.26 0.47 7.23
CA LYS A 382 7.92 -0.66 7.90
C LYS A 382 7.08 -1.93 7.80
N GLY A 383 7.76 -3.07 7.65
CA GLY A 383 7.12 -4.38 7.64
C GLY A 383 6.25 -4.69 6.40
N TYR A 384 6.38 -3.92 5.31
CA TYR A 384 5.58 -4.18 4.10
C TYR A 384 6.13 -5.37 3.30
N SER A 385 5.59 -6.55 3.59
CA SER A 385 5.92 -7.81 2.92
C SER A 385 4.73 -8.33 2.10
N PRO A 386 4.37 -7.69 0.97
CA PRO A 386 3.24 -8.16 0.16
C PRO A 386 3.63 -9.38 -0.68
N HIS A 387 2.62 -10.11 -1.15
CA HIS A 387 2.75 -11.04 -2.26
C HIS A 387 3.18 -10.33 -3.55
N LYS A 388 3.72 -11.09 -4.51
CA LYS A 388 4.25 -10.58 -5.80
C LYS A 388 3.19 -9.76 -6.56
N LYS A 389 3.64 -8.80 -7.38
CA LYS A 389 2.77 -8.00 -8.25
C LYS A 389 1.91 -8.93 -9.13
N ILE A 390 0.65 -8.55 -9.33
CA ILE A 390 -0.23 -9.16 -10.34
C ILE A 390 -0.40 -8.13 -11.45
N PRO A 391 0.08 -8.40 -12.66
CA PRO A 391 -0.14 -7.50 -13.81
C PRO A 391 -1.63 -7.41 -14.14
N MET A 392 -2.12 -6.18 -14.28
CA MET A 392 -3.47 -5.85 -14.75
C MET A 392 -3.34 -4.60 -15.61
N GLU A 393 -3.91 -4.64 -16.81
CA GLU A 393 -3.90 -3.52 -17.76
C GLU A 393 -5.03 -2.55 -17.43
N MET A 394 -4.76 -1.24 -17.52
CA MET A 394 -5.79 -0.23 -17.33
C MET A 394 -6.75 -0.25 -18.52
N ALA A 395 -8.06 -0.20 -18.26
CA ALA A 395 -9.04 0.01 -19.31
C ALA A 395 -9.07 1.50 -19.68
N VAL A 396 -8.69 1.83 -20.91
CA VAL A 396 -8.61 3.23 -21.40
C VAL A 396 -9.90 3.62 -22.10
#